data_AF-A0A846EAD0-F1
#
_entry.id   AF-A0A846EAD0-F1
#
_cell.length_a   1.000
_cell.length_b   1.000
_cell.length_c   1.000
_cell.angle_alpha   90.00
_cell.angle_beta   90.00
_cell.angle_gamma   90.00
#
_symmetry.space_group_name_H-M   'P 1'
#
loop_
_entity.id
_entity.type
_entity.pdbx_description
1 polymer ?
#
loop_
_entity_poly.entity_id
_entity_poly.type
_entity_poly.pdbx_seq_one_letter_code
_entity_poly.pdbx_strand_id
1 'polypeptide(L)'
;MKRQAIWNLLKETFAQWQEDKIPLLAAALAYYTVFSLAPLLIIAIAIAGFVLGQDTVQTQLVEQLQDLIGREGAQAIRTMIDNAYEPTSNLIAAIIGAITLLFGATTVFAQLKEALNIIWKVTPQ
;
A
#
# COMPACT_ATOMS: atom_id res chain seq x y z
N MET A 1 30.41 -31.60 -0.81
CA MET A 1 30.75 -30.25 -1.31
C MET A 1 29.57 -29.28 -1.39
N LYS A 2 28.33 -29.70 -1.72
CA LYS A 2 27.20 -28.76 -1.89
C LYS A 2 26.70 -28.04 -0.61
N ARG A 3 26.76 -28.69 0.57
CA ARG A 3 26.21 -28.12 1.82
C ARG A 3 26.96 -26.90 2.34
N GLN A 4 28.29 -26.90 2.26
CA GLN A 4 29.11 -25.76 2.68
C GLN A 4 28.94 -24.57 1.73
N ALA A 5 28.82 -24.81 0.42
CA ALA A 5 28.55 -23.76 -0.55
C ALA A 5 27.18 -23.09 -0.30
N ILE A 6 26.12 -23.87 -0.10
CA ILE A 6 24.79 -23.33 0.22
C ILE A 6 24.82 -22.53 1.53
N TRP A 7 25.51 -23.03 2.55
CA TRP A 7 25.64 -22.34 3.84
C TRP A 7 26.38 -21.01 3.73
N ASN A 8 27.46 -20.97 2.95
CA ASN A 8 28.21 -19.74 2.71
C ASN A 8 27.37 -18.73 1.92
N LEU A 9 26.64 -19.18 0.89
CA LEU A 9 25.71 -18.35 0.14
C LEU A 9 24.63 -17.74 1.04
N LEU A 10 23.98 -18.55 1.89
CA LEU A 10 22.98 -18.06 2.83
C LEU A 10 23.54 -17.02 3.80
N LYS A 11 24.76 -17.25 4.33
CA LYS A 11 25.43 -16.27 5.19
C LYS A 11 25.73 -14.97 4.48
N GLU A 12 26.22 -15.05 3.25
CA GLU A 12 26.57 -13.89 2.44
C GLU A 12 25.32 -13.10 2.02
N THR A 13 24.24 -13.78 1.61
CA THR A 13 22.94 -13.17 1.35
C THR A 13 22.38 -12.48 2.60
N PHE A 14 22.44 -13.11 3.78
CA PHE A 14 21.95 -12.49 5.01
C PHE A 14 22.79 -11.28 5.43
N ALA A 15 24.12 -11.35 5.26
CA ALA A 15 25.00 -10.24 5.53
C ALA A 15 24.69 -9.04 4.61
N GLN A 16 24.57 -9.27 3.30
CA GLN A 16 24.18 -8.22 2.35
C GLN A 16 22.78 -7.67 2.63
N TRP A 17 21.81 -8.53 2.97
CA TRP A 17 20.44 -8.13 3.32
C TRP A 17 20.39 -7.20 4.56
N GLN A 18 21.26 -7.44 5.54
CA GLN A 18 21.42 -6.52 6.68
C GLN A 18 22.11 -5.22 6.28
N GLU A 19 23.21 -5.32 5.51
CA GLU A 19 24.01 -4.18 5.07
C GLU A 19 23.19 -3.19 4.22
N ASP A 20 22.34 -3.72 3.33
CA ASP A 20 21.43 -2.96 2.46
C ASP A 20 20.19 -2.42 3.21
N LYS A 21 20.09 -2.65 4.53
CA LYS A 21 18.96 -2.19 5.39
C LYS A 21 17.58 -2.56 4.84
N ILE A 22 17.47 -3.73 4.22
CA ILE A 22 16.23 -4.21 3.59
C ILE A 22 15.03 -4.20 4.56
N PRO A 23 15.14 -4.51 5.87
CA PRO A 23 14.02 -4.37 6.79
C PRO A 23 13.45 -2.96 6.87
N LEU A 24 14.31 -1.94 6.82
CA LEU A 24 13.89 -0.54 6.85
C LEU A 24 13.16 -0.17 5.56
N LEU A 25 13.69 -0.60 4.42
CA LEU A 25 13.06 -0.40 3.10
C LEU A 25 11.70 -1.09 3.01
N ALA A 26 11.61 -2.33 3.51
CA ALA A 26 10.35 -3.08 3.58
C ALA A 26 9.34 -2.40 4.51
N ALA A 27 9.78 -1.89 5.66
CA ALA A 27 8.93 -1.15 6.58
C ALA A 27 8.44 0.17 5.96
N ALA A 28 9.31 0.91 5.28
CA ALA A 28 8.93 2.12 4.55
C ALA A 28 7.87 1.81 3.49
N LEU A 29 8.11 0.80 2.64
CA LEU A 29 7.16 0.39 1.62
C LEU A 29 5.80 -0.01 2.21
N ALA A 30 5.79 -0.80 3.28
CA ALA A 30 4.55 -1.19 3.97
C ALA A 30 3.82 0.03 4.56
N TYR A 31 4.54 0.93 5.22
CA TYR A 31 3.97 2.15 5.81
C TYR A 31 3.33 3.02 4.71
N TYR A 32 4.07 3.36 3.65
CA TYR A 32 3.52 4.18 2.57
C TYR A 32 2.35 3.50 1.85
N THR A 33 2.36 2.17 1.71
CA THR A 33 1.25 1.41 1.11
C THR A 33 -0.01 1.50 1.96
N VAL A 34 0.09 1.24 3.27
CA VAL A 34 -1.05 1.29 4.20
C VAL A 34 -1.64 2.70 4.27
N PHE A 35 -0.79 3.73 4.34
CA PHE A 35 -1.25 5.13 4.34
C PHE A 35 -1.88 5.57 3.01
N SER A 36 -1.46 4.99 1.89
CA SER A 36 -2.06 5.27 0.57
C SER A 36 -3.38 4.51 0.34
N LEU A 37 -3.66 3.48 1.14
CA LEU A 37 -4.81 2.57 0.95
C LEU A 37 -6.14 3.30 1.10
N ALA A 38 -6.30 4.13 2.13
CA ALA A 38 -7.55 4.85 2.40
C ALA A 38 -7.97 5.76 1.23
N PRO A 39 -7.14 6.71 0.75
CA PRO A 39 -7.52 7.54 -0.38
C PRO A 39 -7.72 6.73 -1.69
N LEU A 40 -6.98 5.63 -1.89
CA LEU A 40 -7.18 4.76 -3.04
C LEU A 40 -8.56 4.10 -3.03
N LEU A 41 -8.96 3.58 -1.87
CA LEU A 41 -10.27 2.94 -1.68
C LEU A 41 -11.41 3.94 -1.86
N ILE A 42 -11.26 5.17 -1.36
CA ILE A 42 -12.25 6.24 -1.58
C ILE A 42 -12.50 6.46 -3.07
N ILE A 43 -11.43 6.60 -3.87
CA ILE A 43 -11.53 6.81 -5.32
C ILE A 43 -12.11 5.57 -6.01
N ALA A 44 -11.65 4.37 -5.65
CA ALA A 44 -12.14 3.13 -6.22
C ALA A 44 -13.65 2.95 -5.97
N ILE A 45 -14.12 3.25 -4.76
CA ILE A 45 -15.54 3.17 -4.39
C ILE A 45 -16.34 4.28 -5.06
N ALA A 46 -15.79 5.50 -5.20
CA ALA A 46 -16.47 6.57 -5.93
C ALA A 46 -16.69 6.20 -7.41
N ILE A 47 -15.68 5.63 -8.07
CA ILE A 47 -15.77 5.13 -9.45
C ILE A 47 -16.75 3.96 -9.54
N ALA A 48 -16.64 2.98 -8.65
CA ALA A 48 -17.53 1.81 -8.65
C ALA A 48 -18.98 2.21 -8.33
N GLY A 49 -19.21 3.11 -7.38
CA GLY A 49 -20.53 3.61 -7.01
C GLY A 49 -21.18 4.44 -8.11
N PHE A 50 -20.39 5.17 -8.91
CA PHE A 50 -20.86 5.84 -10.12
C PHE A 50 -21.39 4.85 -11.18
N VAL A 51 -20.78 3.67 -11.28
CA VAL A 51 -21.16 2.65 -12.29
C VAL A 51 -22.23 1.67 -11.78
N LEU A 52 -22.18 1.28 -10.50
CA LEU A 52 -22.94 0.16 -9.91
C LEU A 52 -23.97 0.58 -8.84
N GLY A 53 -23.97 1.84 -8.41
CA GLY A 53 -24.75 2.35 -7.27
C GLY A 53 -24.01 2.21 -5.93
N GLN A 54 -24.05 3.26 -5.10
CA GLN A 54 -23.27 3.38 -3.85
C GLN A 54 -23.51 2.24 -2.84
N ASP A 55 -24.77 1.85 -2.62
CA ASP A 55 -25.15 0.88 -1.59
C ASP A 55 -24.67 -0.55 -1.89
N THR A 56 -24.63 -0.91 -3.18
CA THR A 56 -24.19 -2.24 -3.65
C THR A 56 -22.69 -2.43 -3.45
N VAL A 57 -21.91 -1.36 -3.65
CA VAL A 57 -20.43 -1.43 -3.65
C VAL A 57 -19.89 -1.59 -2.23
N GLN A 58 -20.42 -0.88 -1.24
CA GLN A 58 -19.92 -0.99 0.14
C GLN A 58 -20.08 -2.40 0.70
N THR A 59 -21.24 -3.02 0.48
CA THR A 59 -21.53 -4.34 1.06
C THR A 59 -20.67 -5.44 0.44
N GLN A 60 -20.58 -5.51 -0.89
CA GLN A 60 -19.76 -6.51 -1.58
C GLN A 60 -18.25 -6.31 -1.37
N LEU A 61 -17.79 -5.06 -1.30
CA LEU A 61 -16.37 -4.77 -1.11
C LEU A 61 -15.91 -5.19 0.28
N VAL A 62 -16.68 -4.91 1.32
CA VAL A 62 -16.34 -5.29 2.70
C VAL A 62 -16.33 -6.81 2.87
N GLU A 63 -17.27 -7.53 2.24
CA GLU A 63 -17.28 -9.01 2.24
C GLU A 63 -16.03 -9.58 1.58
N GLN A 64 -15.63 -9.08 0.40
CA GLN A 64 -14.40 -9.54 -0.27
C GLN A 64 -13.15 -9.21 0.54
N LEU A 65 -13.09 -8.03 1.15
CA LEU A 65 -11.97 -7.66 2.02
C LEU A 65 -11.89 -8.59 3.24
N GLN A 66 -13.03 -8.99 3.80
CA GLN A 66 -13.05 -9.91 4.93
C GLN A 66 -12.44 -11.27 4.59
N ASP A 67 -12.66 -11.78 3.38
CA ASP A 67 -12.08 -13.05 2.92
C ASP A 67 -10.57 -12.95 2.66
N LEU A 68 -10.08 -11.77 2.24
CA LEU A 68 -8.67 -11.56 1.90
C LEU A 68 -7.78 -11.24 3.10
N ILE A 69 -8.24 -10.38 4.00
CA ILE A 69 -7.44 -9.81 5.10
C ILE A 69 -8.07 -10.06 6.49
N GLY A 70 -9.16 -10.82 6.56
CA GLY A 70 -9.86 -11.14 7.80
C GLY A 70 -10.80 -10.04 8.28
N ARG A 71 -11.61 -10.37 9.29
CA ARG A 71 -12.67 -9.47 9.82
C ARG A 71 -12.10 -8.15 10.34
N GLU A 72 -11.02 -8.20 11.08
CA GLU A 72 -10.44 -7.02 11.73
C GLU A 72 -9.90 -6.02 10.71
N GLY A 73 -9.19 -6.49 9.67
CA GLY A 73 -8.71 -5.65 8.58
C GLY A 73 -9.86 -5.06 7.75
N ALA A 74 -10.87 -5.87 7.45
CA ALA A 74 -12.06 -5.39 6.75
C ALA A 74 -12.85 -4.35 7.55
N GLN A 75 -12.97 -4.52 8.88
CA GLN A 75 -13.63 -3.56 9.77
C GLN A 75 -12.89 -2.22 9.81
N ALA A 76 -11.55 -2.24 9.82
CA ALA A 76 -10.73 -1.04 9.76
C ALA A 76 -10.96 -0.27 8.46
N ILE A 77 -10.97 -0.98 7.33
CA ILE A 77 -11.28 -0.38 6.02
C ILE A 77 -12.71 0.16 5.97
N ARG A 78 -13.70 -0.59 6.48
CA ARG A 78 -15.09 -0.12 6.55
C ARG A 78 -15.21 1.19 7.31
N THR A 79 -14.59 1.27 8.48
CA THR A 79 -14.54 2.52 9.28
C THR A 79 -13.91 3.67 8.51
N MET A 80 -12.83 3.42 7.75
CA MET A 80 -12.21 4.44 6.90
C MET A 80 -13.16 4.92 5.78
N ILE A 81 -13.90 4.01 5.17
CA ILE A 81 -14.88 4.30 4.13
C ILE A 81 -16.04 5.12 4.71
N ASP A 82 -16.62 4.68 5.83
CA ASP A 82 -17.74 5.36 6.49
C ASP A 82 -17.37 6.80 6.87
N ASN A 83 -16.15 7.01 7.40
CA ASN A 83 -15.64 8.33 7.72
C ASN A 83 -15.38 9.21 6.48
N ALA A 84 -15.07 8.61 5.33
CA ALA A 84 -14.86 9.34 4.09
C ALA A 84 -16.18 9.71 3.39
N TYR A 85 -17.27 9.01 3.71
CA TYR A 85 -18.60 9.18 3.12
C TYR A 85 -19.53 10.10 3.94
N GLU A 86 -19.01 10.93 4.84
CA GLU A 86 -19.84 12.00 5.40
C GLU A 86 -20.33 12.92 4.26
N PRO A 87 -21.65 13.15 4.11
CA PRO A 87 -22.27 13.80 2.96
C PRO A 87 -22.07 15.32 2.91
N THR A 88 -20.94 15.84 3.39
CA THR A 88 -20.51 17.19 3.01
C THR A 88 -19.83 17.12 1.65
N SER A 89 -20.67 17.05 0.61
CA SER A 89 -20.33 17.22 -0.81
C SER A 89 -19.58 18.55 -1.03
N ASN A 90 -18.30 18.58 -0.70
CA ASN A 90 -17.46 19.74 -0.89
C ASN A 90 -16.35 19.34 -1.85
N LEU A 91 -16.40 19.88 -3.07
CA LEU A 91 -15.41 19.69 -4.14
C LEU A 91 -13.96 19.84 -3.62
N ILE A 92 -13.78 20.69 -2.61
CA ILE A 92 -12.53 20.90 -1.88
C ILE A 92 -12.00 19.60 -1.24
N ALA A 93 -12.84 18.80 -0.58
CA ALA A 93 -12.43 17.55 0.05
C ALA A 93 -11.98 16.51 -1.00
N ALA A 94 -12.69 16.43 -2.14
CA ALA A 94 -12.30 15.57 -3.24
C ALA A 94 -10.95 15.96 -3.85
N ILE A 95 -10.71 17.27 -4.03
CA ILE A 95 -9.42 17.79 -4.53
C ILE A 95 -8.29 17.48 -3.54
N ILE A 96 -8.49 17.72 -2.23
CA ILE A 96 -7.50 17.42 -1.20
C ILE A 96 -7.18 15.92 -1.16
N GLY A 97 -8.21 15.06 -1.23
CA GLY A 97 -8.06 13.62 -1.30
C GLY A 97 -7.26 13.17 -2.52
N ALA A 98 -7.57 13.72 -3.70
CA ALA A 98 -6.85 13.42 -4.94
C ALA A 98 -5.38 13.84 -4.89
N ILE A 99 -5.07 15.04 -4.35
CA ILE A 99 -3.68 15.50 -4.17
C ILE A 99 -2.94 14.58 -3.19
N THR A 100 -3.57 14.24 -2.07
CA THR A 100 -2.98 13.35 -1.05
C THR A 100 -2.69 11.97 -1.62
N LEU A 101 -3.61 11.41 -2.42
CA LEU A 101 -3.41 10.16 -3.13
C LEU A 101 -2.21 10.24 -4.07
N LEU A 102 -2.18 11.23 -4.96
CA LEU A 102 -1.11 11.38 -5.95
C LEU A 102 0.25 11.49 -5.27
N PHE A 103 0.33 12.25 -4.17
CA PHE A 103 1.54 12.40 -3.38
C PHE A 103 1.94 11.08 -2.69
N GLY A 104 1.01 10.41 -2.03
CA GLY A 104 1.24 9.12 -1.36
C GLY A 104 1.71 8.05 -2.35
N ALA A 105 0.98 7.88 -3.46
CA ALA A 105 1.32 6.93 -4.52
C ALA A 105 2.70 7.21 -5.12
N THR A 106 3.00 8.47 -5.46
CA THR A 106 4.32 8.86 -5.99
C THR A 106 5.43 8.55 -4.98
N THR A 107 5.19 8.79 -3.70
CA THR A 107 6.15 8.49 -2.63
C THR A 107 6.38 6.98 -2.50
N VAL A 108 5.33 6.15 -2.55
CA VAL A 108 5.45 4.68 -2.58
C VAL A 108 6.35 4.22 -3.73
N PHE A 109 6.09 4.72 -4.95
CA PHE A 109 6.86 4.34 -6.13
C PHE A 109 8.31 4.81 -6.07
N ALA A 110 8.55 6.02 -5.56
CA ALA A 110 9.90 6.54 -5.35
C ALA A 110 10.67 5.67 -4.36
N GLN A 111 10.04 5.30 -3.23
CA GLN A 111 10.63 4.44 -2.22
C GLN A 111 10.89 3.02 -2.73
N LEU A 112 9.97 2.47 -3.53
CA LEU A 112 10.19 1.19 -4.20
C LEU A 112 11.39 1.25 -5.14
N LYS A 113 11.48 2.28 -5.99
CA LYS A 113 12.62 2.49 -6.90
C LYS A 113 13.93 2.62 -6.13
N GLU A 114 13.94 3.40 -5.05
CA GLU A 114 15.12 3.59 -4.21
C GLU A 114 15.55 2.29 -3.53
N ALA A 115 14.60 1.52 -2.98
CA ALA A 115 14.87 0.21 -2.42
C ALA A 115 15.49 -0.75 -3.45
N LEU A 116 14.95 -0.78 -4.67
CA LEU A 116 15.47 -1.60 -5.76
C LEU A 116 16.87 -1.13 -6.20
N ASN A 117 17.10 0.17 -6.27
CA ASN A 117 18.41 0.73 -6.60
C ASN A 117 19.46 0.36 -5.55
N ILE A 118 19.11 0.38 -4.26
CA ILE A 118 19.99 -0.07 -3.17
C ILE A 118 20.32 -1.56 -3.33
N ILE A 119 19.29 -2.41 -3.49
CA ILE A 119 19.45 -3.86 -3.67
C ILE A 119 20.36 -4.20 -4.85
N TRP A 120 20.16 -3.54 -6.00
CA TRP A 120 20.94 -3.80 -7.21
C TRP A 120 22.19 -2.95 -7.34
N LYS A 121 22.52 -2.13 -6.34
CA LYS A 121 23.70 -1.25 -6.33
C LYS A 121 23.76 -0.34 -7.56
N VAL A 122 22.61 0.13 -8.01
CA VAL A 122 22.48 1.06 -9.13
C VAL A 122 22.58 2.48 -8.60
N THR A 123 23.61 3.22 -9.01
CA THR A 123 23.72 4.65 -8.71
C THR A 123 22.66 5.41 -9.53
N PRO A 124 21.74 6.16 -8.90
CA PRO A 124 20.79 6.97 -9.63
C PRO A 124 21.53 8.04 -10.44
N GLN A 125 21.19 8.18 -11.72
CA GLN A 125 21.56 9.35 -12.55
C GLN A 125 20.55 10.47 -12.36
#